data_AF-A0A5B8YNX5-F1
#
_entry.id   AF-A0A5B8YNX5-F1
#
_cell.length_a   1.000
_cell.length_b   1.000
_cell.length_c   1.000
_cell.angle_alpha   90.00
_cell.angle_beta   90.00
_cell.angle_gamma   90.00
#
_symmetry.space_group_name_H-M   'P 1'
#
loop_
_entity.id
_entity.type
_entity.pdbx_description
1 polymer ?
#
loop_
_entity_poly.entity_id
_entity_poly.type
_entity_poly.pdbx_seq_one_letter_code
_entity_poly.pdbx_strand_id
1 'polypeptide(L)'
;MVKKLLLIPVMVFLFIHSTNAQDISGSWSWNSTEGNNMFTVELIQASEDNYRGNHCSVYLQGDRIDCNDTRDDFTIVLIRKAENIFQGSIRSGYSYAVGNVQLQYLPNEDTMLFSLKSAPKGEYYMPLEARMQRN
;
A
#
# COMPACT_ATOMS: atom_id res chain seq x y z
N MET A 1 47.82 7.24 -52.11
CA MET A 1 47.46 7.71 -50.76
C MET A 1 46.00 7.37 -50.51
N VAL A 2 45.72 6.33 -49.72
CA VAL A 2 44.33 5.90 -49.42
C VAL A 2 43.96 6.45 -48.04
N LYS A 3 43.02 7.41 -47.99
CA LYS A 3 42.46 7.92 -46.74
C LYS A 3 41.65 6.79 -46.08
N LYS A 4 42.17 6.24 -44.98
CA LYS A 4 41.42 5.32 -44.11
C LYS A 4 40.38 6.16 -43.35
N LEU A 5 39.13 6.10 -43.81
CA LEU A 5 37.98 6.63 -43.09
C LEU A 5 37.70 5.68 -41.92
N LEU A 6 38.04 6.07 -40.69
CA LEU A 6 37.67 5.32 -39.49
C LEU A 6 36.16 5.47 -39.26
N LEU A 7 35.42 4.37 -39.47
CA LEU A 7 34.05 4.25 -38.96
C LEU A 7 34.11 4.01 -37.45
N ILE A 8 33.61 4.97 -36.68
CA ILE A 8 33.36 4.81 -35.25
C ILE A 8 31.96 4.19 -35.09
N PRO A 9 31.81 3.00 -34.48
CA PRO A 9 30.49 2.46 -34.20
C PRO A 9 29.91 3.23 -33.00
N VAL A 10 28.86 4.01 -33.25
CA VAL A 10 28.06 4.65 -32.20
C VAL A 10 27.31 3.55 -31.47
N MET A 11 27.86 3.10 -30.33
CA MET A 11 27.22 2.15 -29.44
C MET A 11 26.10 2.86 -28.69
N VAL A 12 24.90 2.87 -29.28
CA VAL A 12 23.68 3.37 -28.65
C VAL A 12 23.32 2.41 -27.51
N PHE A 13 23.74 2.72 -26.29
CA PHE A 13 23.23 2.10 -25.08
C PHE A 13 21.77 2.53 -24.91
N LEU A 14 20.85 1.72 -25.41
CA LEU A 14 19.44 1.78 -25.01
C LEU A 14 19.38 1.44 -23.52
N PHE A 15 19.28 2.46 -22.68
CA PHE A 15 18.89 2.29 -21.28
C PHE A 15 17.44 1.79 -21.28
N ILE A 16 17.29 0.47 -21.27
CA ILE A 16 16.02 -0.19 -20.97
C ILE A 16 15.68 0.24 -19.54
N HIS A 17 14.80 1.23 -19.40
CA HIS A 17 14.23 1.58 -18.10
C HIS A 17 13.27 0.45 -17.77
N SER A 18 13.77 -0.56 -17.06
CA SER A 18 12.91 -1.55 -16.42
C SER A 18 12.06 -0.81 -15.41
N THR A 19 10.85 -0.42 -15.80
CA THR A 19 9.82 0.00 -14.86
C THR A 19 9.46 -1.26 -14.07
N ASN A 20 10.20 -1.52 -12.99
CA ASN A 20 9.79 -2.54 -12.04
C ASN A 20 8.42 -2.11 -11.53
N ALA A 21 7.37 -2.80 -11.98
CA ALA A 21 6.04 -2.62 -11.44
C ALA A 21 6.13 -2.86 -9.94
N GLN A 22 5.85 -1.83 -9.13
CA GLN A 22 5.93 -2.01 -7.68
C GLN A 22 4.71 -2.79 -7.27
N ASP A 23 4.92 -3.99 -6.73
CA ASP A 23 3.83 -4.81 -6.23
C ASP A 23 3.74 -4.70 -4.71
N ILE A 24 2.64 -4.10 -4.25
CA ILE A 24 2.29 -4.00 -2.84
C ILE A 24 1.23 -5.03 -2.43
N SER A 25 0.86 -5.95 -3.33
CA SER A 25 -0.06 -7.04 -3.03
C SER A 25 0.48 -7.92 -1.90
N GLY A 26 -0.42 -8.56 -1.16
CA GLY A 26 -0.08 -9.40 -0.01
C GLY A 26 -0.68 -8.86 1.28
N SER A 27 -0.28 -9.48 2.39
CA SER A 27 -0.76 -9.16 3.72
C SER A 27 0.27 -8.34 4.47
N TRP A 28 -0.18 -7.24 5.06
CA TRP A 28 0.61 -6.29 5.83
C TRP A 28 0.05 -6.22 7.24
N SER A 29 0.91 -6.18 8.25
CA SER A 29 0.50 -6.09 9.65
C SER A 29 1.31 -5.06 10.43
N TRP A 30 0.65 -4.44 11.40
CA TRP A 30 1.27 -3.63 12.43
C TRP A 30 0.70 -4.06 13.77
N ASN A 31 1.59 -4.12 14.76
CA ASN A 31 1.23 -4.30 16.16
C ASN A 31 1.74 -3.10 16.96
N SER A 32 0.93 -2.61 17.89
CA SER A 32 1.40 -1.68 18.91
C SER A 32 2.54 -2.29 19.73
N THR A 33 3.41 -1.47 20.31
CA THR A 33 4.54 -1.93 21.14
C THR A 33 4.12 -2.87 22.26
N GLU A 34 2.95 -2.64 22.86
CA GLU A 34 2.39 -3.46 23.94
C GLU A 34 1.63 -4.70 23.44
N GLY A 35 1.52 -4.90 22.12
CA GLY A 35 0.81 -6.04 21.50
C GLY A 35 -0.71 -6.01 21.63
N ASN A 36 -1.29 -5.02 22.31
CA ASN A 36 -2.73 -4.96 22.59
C ASN A 36 -3.58 -4.50 21.40
N ASN A 37 -2.96 -3.84 20.42
CA ASN A 37 -3.61 -3.35 19.21
C ASN A 37 -2.90 -3.91 17.97
N MET A 38 -3.70 -4.41 17.02
CA MET A 38 -3.27 -4.93 15.74
C MET A 38 -4.01 -4.19 14.62
N PHE A 39 -3.31 -3.96 13.52
CA PHE A 39 -3.88 -3.46 12.27
C PHE A 39 -3.31 -4.25 11.11
N THR A 40 -4.18 -4.84 10.29
CA THR A 40 -3.78 -5.57 9.08
C THR A 40 -4.45 -4.98 7.86
N VAL A 41 -3.76 -5.10 6.72
CA VAL A 41 -4.28 -4.78 5.40
C VAL A 41 -3.86 -5.89 4.43
N GLU A 42 -4.83 -6.51 3.78
CA GLU A 42 -4.62 -7.46 2.68
C GLU A 42 -4.95 -6.79 1.36
N LEU A 43 -3.98 -6.73 0.46
CA LEU A 43 -4.10 -6.08 -0.84
C LEU A 43 -4.00 -7.09 -1.98
N ILE A 44 -4.87 -6.92 -2.97
CA ILE A 44 -4.78 -7.56 -4.27
C ILE A 44 -4.63 -6.49 -5.36
N GLN A 45 -3.77 -6.75 -6.33
CA GLN A 45 -3.69 -5.93 -7.53
C GLN A 45 -4.95 -6.13 -8.39
N ALA A 46 -5.68 -5.06 -8.64
CA ALA A 46 -6.86 -5.05 -9.51
C ALA A 46 -6.48 -4.68 -10.96
N SER A 47 -5.51 -3.79 -11.13
CA SER A 47 -4.85 -3.45 -12.40
C SER A 47 -3.48 -2.83 -12.13
N GLU A 48 -2.76 -2.40 -13.17
CA GLU A 48 -1.38 -1.86 -13.06
C GLU A 48 -1.20 -0.85 -11.91
N ASP A 49 -2.15 0.08 -11.79
CA ASP A 49 -2.11 1.15 -10.77
C ASP A 49 -3.15 1.02 -9.68
N ASN A 50 -4.04 0.04 -9.74
CA ASN A 50 -5.17 -0.06 -8.83
C ASN A 50 -5.03 -1.27 -7.92
N TYR A 51 -5.20 -1.04 -6.62
CA TYR A 51 -5.20 -2.06 -5.58
C TYR A 51 -6.50 -1.98 -4.81
N ARG A 52 -6.98 -3.13 -4.37
CA ARG A 52 -8.16 -3.23 -3.51
C ARG A 52 -7.93 -4.31 -2.48
N GLY A 53 -8.65 -4.25 -1.38
CA GLY A 53 -8.30 -5.11 -0.28
C GLY A 53 -9.21 -4.96 0.92
N ASN A 54 -8.79 -5.60 2.00
CA ASN A 54 -9.47 -5.53 3.28
C ASN A 54 -8.54 -5.13 4.39
N HIS A 55 -9.05 -4.32 5.32
CA HIS A 55 -8.39 -4.04 6.57
C HIS A 55 -9.07 -4.79 7.72
N CYS A 56 -8.32 -5.01 8.78
CA CYS A 56 -8.84 -5.48 10.06
C CYS A 56 -8.05 -4.84 11.19
N SER A 57 -8.76 -4.16 12.09
CA SER A 57 -8.19 -3.55 13.29
C SER A 57 -8.76 -4.27 14.51
N VAL A 58 -7.89 -4.71 15.40
CA VAL A 58 -8.26 -5.36 16.66
C VAL A 58 -7.61 -4.57 17.78
N TYR A 59 -8.42 -3.90 18.59
CA TYR A 59 -7.98 -3.02 19.67
C TYR A 59 -8.50 -3.51 21.01
N LEU A 60 -7.81 -3.10 22.08
CA LEU A 60 -8.19 -3.44 23.46
C LEU A 60 -8.34 -4.95 23.65
N GLN A 61 -7.35 -5.74 23.20
CA GLN A 61 -7.33 -7.20 23.36
C GLN A 61 -8.52 -7.93 22.72
N GLY A 62 -9.14 -7.34 21.70
CA GLY A 62 -10.28 -7.92 21.00
C GLY A 62 -11.64 -7.35 21.39
N ASP A 63 -11.70 -6.46 22.38
CA ASP A 63 -12.95 -5.79 22.76
C ASP A 63 -13.48 -4.85 21.66
N ARG A 64 -12.60 -4.42 20.75
CA ARG A 64 -12.95 -3.55 19.61
C ARG A 64 -12.39 -4.14 18.33
N ILE A 65 -13.28 -4.52 17.42
CA ILE A 65 -12.95 -5.16 16.15
C ILE A 65 -13.56 -4.30 15.04
N ASP A 66 -12.70 -3.76 14.19
CA ASP A 66 -13.04 -2.98 12.99
C ASP A 66 -12.48 -3.71 11.79
N CYS A 67 -13.21 -4.71 11.31
CA CYS A 67 -12.81 -5.59 10.23
C CYS A 67 -13.95 -5.71 9.21
N ASN A 68 -13.62 -6.09 7.99
CA ASN A 68 -14.63 -6.35 6.98
C ASN A 68 -15.57 -7.48 7.45
N ASP A 69 -16.84 -7.16 7.64
CA ASP A 69 -17.89 -8.06 8.12
C ASP A 69 -18.66 -8.71 6.96
N THR A 70 -18.54 -8.17 5.75
CA THR A 70 -19.17 -8.70 4.54
C THR A 70 -18.14 -9.31 3.60
N ARG A 71 -18.42 -10.52 3.07
CA ARG A 71 -17.47 -11.21 2.17
C ARG A 71 -17.32 -10.55 0.79
N ASP A 72 -18.24 -9.65 0.43
CA ASP A 72 -18.39 -9.21 -0.95
C ASP A 72 -17.87 -7.78 -1.23
N ASP A 73 -17.48 -7.02 -0.20
CA ASP A 73 -16.99 -5.64 -0.37
C ASP A 73 -15.52 -5.46 0.07
N PHE A 74 -14.77 -4.66 -0.70
CA PHE A 74 -13.44 -4.22 -0.29
C PHE A 74 -13.56 -3.02 0.65
N THR A 75 -12.81 -3.06 1.76
CA THR A 75 -12.75 -1.94 2.71
C THR A 75 -11.63 -0.95 2.39
N ILE A 76 -10.66 -1.31 1.55
CA ILE A 76 -9.62 -0.38 1.08
C ILE A 76 -9.52 -0.42 -0.45
N VAL A 77 -9.42 0.76 -1.06
CA VAL A 77 -9.24 0.93 -2.51
C VAL A 77 -8.17 2.00 -2.72
N LEU A 78 -7.19 1.72 -3.56
CA LEU A 78 -5.99 2.53 -3.73
C LEU A 78 -5.62 2.67 -5.20
N ILE A 79 -5.03 3.82 -5.52
CA ILE A 79 -4.46 4.13 -6.82
C ILE A 79 -3.02 4.58 -6.61
N ARG A 80 -2.08 4.06 -7.40
CA ARG A 80 -0.70 4.56 -7.47
C ARG A 80 -0.72 6.02 -7.94
N LYS A 81 -0.11 6.92 -7.17
CA LYS A 81 0.00 8.35 -7.49
C LYS A 81 1.41 8.76 -7.88
N ALA A 82 2.40 8.07 -7.34
CA ALA A 82 3.80 8.25 -7.66
C ALA A 82 4.56 6.96 -7.37
N GLU A 83 5.87 6.97 -7.65
CA GLU A 83 6.76 5.90 -7.25
C GLU A 83 6.64 5.63 -5.75
N ASN A 84 6.22 4.41 -5.41
CA ASN A 84 5.99 3.88 -4.06
C ASN A 84 4.88 4.58 -3.26
N ILE A 85 4.08 5.45 -3.87
CA ILE A 85 3.01 6.20 -3.19
C ILE A 85 1.66 5.80 -3.75
N PHE A 86 0.78 5.33 -2.87
CA PHE A 86 -0.57 4.89 -3.18
C PHE A 86 -1.56 5.66 -2.31
N GLN A 87 -2.67 6.11 -2.89
CA GLN A 87 -3.69 6.86 -2.17
C GLN A 87 -5.07 6.38 -2.55
N GLY A 88 -6.00 6.49 -1.61
CA GLY A 88 -7.40 6.19 -1.86
C GLY A 88 -8.22 6.20 -0.60
N SER A 89 -9.24 5.35 -0.54
CA SER A 89 -10.21 5.31 0.53
C SER A 89 -10.04 4.08 1.41
N ILE A 90 -10.42 4.23 2.67
CA ILE A 90 -10.62 3.13 3.61
C ILE A 90 -11.99 3.30 4.27
N ARG A 91 -12.77 2.24 4.34
CA ARG A 91 -14.09 2.20 4.97
C ARG A 91 -13.98 1.42 6.27
N SER A 92 -14.41 2.00 7.38
CA SER A 92 -14.53 1.26 8.65
C SER A 92 -15.52 0.11 8.49
N GLY A 93 -15.16 -1.08 8.92
CA GLY A 93 -16.08 -2.20 9.13
C GLY A 93 -17.00 -1.98 10.32
N TYR A 94 -16.60 -1.15 11.28
CA TYR A 94 -17.43 -0.83 12.46
C TYR A 94 -18.55 0.17 12.15
N SER A 95 -18.24 1.33 11.55
CA SER A 95 -19.24 2.38 11.30
C SER A 95 -19.64 2.56 9.84
N TYR A 96 -19.00 1.83 8.90
CA TYR A 96 -19.14 2.02 7.44
C TYR A 96 -18.76 3.43 6.94
N ALA A 97 -18.23 4.29 7.80
CA ALA A 97 -17.79 5.61 7.40
C ALA A 97 -16.46 5.50 6.64
N VAL A 98 -16.26 6.41 5.70
CA VAL A 98 -15.11 6.40 4.79
C VAL A 98 -14.12 7.48 5.18
N GLY A 99 -12.85 7.10 5.29
CA GLY A 99 -11.69 7.97 5.39
C GLY A 99 -10.82 7.89 4.14
N ASN A 100 -9.81 8.76 4.08
CA ASN A 100 -8.80 8.74 3.02
C ASN A 100 -7.46 8.30 3.60
N VAL A 101 -6.72 7.50 2.84
CA VAL A 101 -5.44 6.93 3.27
C VAL A 101 -4.35 7.14 2.24
N GLN A 102 -3.11 7.05 2.71
CA GLN A 102 -1.93 6.90 1.88
C GLN A 102 -1.12 5.70 2.37
N LEU A 103 -0.64 4.90 1.43
CA LEU A 103 0.40 3.91 1.66
C LEU A 103 1.68 4.37 0.96
N GLN A 104 2.80 4.29 1.68
CA GLN A 104 4.13 4.46 1.11
C GLN A 104 4.92 3.17 1.28
N TYR A 105 5.33 2.56 0.17
CA TYR A 105 6.16 1.37 0.19
C TYR A 105 7.64 1.75 0.29
N LEU A 106 8.39 1.07 1.17
CA LEU A 106 9.83 1.24 1.35
C LEU A 106 10.51 -0.04 0.84
N PRO A 107 10.88 -0.11 -0.45
CA PRO A 107 11.35 -1.35 -1.06
C PRO A 107 12.65 -1.90 -0.45
N ASN A 108 13.51 -1.02 0.07
CA ASN A 108 14.76 -1.43 0.73
C ASN A 108 14.53 -2.11 2.10
N GLU A 109 13.34 -1.96 2.67
CA GLU A 109 13.00 -2.44 4.01
C GLU A 109 11.81 -3.42 4.01
N ASP A 110 11.27 -3.74 2.83
CA ASP A 110 9.98 -4.45 2.64
C ASP A 110 8.91 -4.03 3.66
N THR A 111 8.78 -2.71 3.81
CA THR A 111 7.96 -2.09 4.85
C THR A 111 6.97 -1.14 4.20
N MET A 112 5.77 -1.04 4.79
CA MET A 112 4.74 -0.13 4.33
C MET A 112 4.39 0.90 5.40
N LEU A 113 4.41 2.18 5.05
CA LEU A 113 3.92 3.25 5.88
C LEU A 113 2.46 3.52 5.55
N PHE A 114 1.58 3.28 6.50
CA PHE A 114 0.18 3.66 6.45
C PHE A 114 0.00 5.04 7.07
N SER A 115 -0.84 5.88 6.46
CA SER A 115 -1.33 7.11 7.06
C SER A 115 -2.80 7.34 6.76
N LEU A 116 -3.58 7.64 7.81
CA LEU A 116 -4.95 8.12 7.70
C LEU A 116 -4.94 9.63 7.44
N LYS A 117 -5.20 10.04 6.19
CA LYS A 117 -5.16 11.45 5.77
C LYS A 117 -6.43 12.20 6.14
N SER A 118 -7.57 11.52 6.17
CA SER A 118 -8.81 12.06 6.75
C SER A 118 -9.56 10.94 7.45
N ALA A 119 -9.91 11.18 8.71
CA ALA A 119 -10.63 10.21 9.53
C ALA A 119 -12.05 9.95 8.98
N PRO A 120 -12.55 8.70 9.06
CA PRO A 120 -13.96 8.41 8.91
C PRO A 120 -14.81 9.26 9.86
N LYS A 121 -15.93 9.81 9.37
CA LYS A 121 -16.90 10.55 10.20
C LYS A 121 -17.80 9.58 10.99
N GLY A 122 -17.20 8.78 11.87
CA GLY A 122 -17.85 7.74 12.67
C GLY A 122 -16.87 7.09 13.63
N GLU A 123 -17.29 6.04 14.34
CA GLU A 123 -16.40 5.25 15.19
C GLU A 123 -15.54 4.33 14.31
N TYR A 124 -14.22 4.35 14.52
CA TYR A 124 -13.26 3.53 13.78
C TYR A 124 -12.09 3.17 14.68
N TYR A 125 -11.39 2.09 14.34
CA TYR A 125 -10.26 1.58 15.12
C TYR A 125 -8.96 1.43 14.32
N MET A 126 -8.89 2.06 13.15
CA MET A 126 -7.65 2.17 12.37
C MET A 126 -6.65 3.13 13.05
N PRO A 127 -5.33 2.86 12.99
CA PRO A 127 -4.33 3.79 13.49
C PRO A 127 -4.29 5.07 12.64
N LEU A 128 -3.78 6.18 13.20
CA LEU A 128 -3.48 7.37 12.39
C LEU A 128 -2.28 7.13 11.47
N GLU A 129 -1.27 6.45 11.99
CA GLU A 129 -0.05 6.07 11.29
C GLU A 129 0.37 4.67 11.74
N ALA A 130 0.91 3.87 10.81
CA ALA A 130 1.46 2.57 11.13
C ALA A 130 2.64 2.25 10.21
N ARG A 131 3.71 1.69 10.78
CA ARG A 131 4.81 1.08 10.03
C ARG A 131 4.56 -0.42 9.99
N MET A 132 4.01 -0.88 8.87
CA MET A 132 3.54 -2.24 8.68
C MET A 132 4.63 -3.13 8.06
N GLN A 133 4.70 -4.37 8.52
CA GLN A 133 5.56 -5.42 7.99
C GLN A 133 4.74 -6.35 7.11
N ARG A 134 5.38 -6.96 6.10
CA ARG A 134 4.76 -8.01 5.32
C ARG A 134 4.68 -9.31 6.14
N ASN A 135 3.55 -9.99 6.08
CA ASN A 135 3.35 -11.32 6.68
C ASN A 135 3.90 -12.44 5.81
#